data_AF-A0A1L5NH87-F1
#
_entry.id   AF-A0A1L5NH87-F1
#
_cell.length_a   1.000
_cell.length_b   1.000
_cell.length_c   1.000
_cell.angle_alpha   90.00
_cell.angle_beta   90.00
_cell.angle_gamma   90.00
#
_symmetry.space_group_name_H-M   'P 1'
#
loop_
_entity.id
_entity.type
_entity.pdbx_description
1 polymer ?
#
loop_
_entity_poly.entity_id
_entity_poly.type
_entity_poly.pdbx_seq_one_letter_code
_entity_poly.pdbx_strand_id
1 'polypeptide(L)'
;MTIINTRQRKQRDPIVSLLLNGGRVTSGFRAALFAAASRAGISVNEFVLQAAAEKLRASGSQFSGVFEPGDLLENLNDNRQDVSTHG
;
A
#
# COMPACT_ATOMS: atom_id res chain seq x y z
N MET A 1 -3.61 -27.81 -36.18
CA MET A 1 -2.72 -27.42 -35.07
C MET A 1 -3.44 -26.36 -34.25
N THR A 2 -3.92 -26.72 -33.07
CA THR A 2 -4.69 -25.81 -32.22
C THR A 2 -3.74 -25.12 -31.25
N ILE A 3 -3.52 -23.82 -31.44
CA ILE A 3 -2.74 -23.02 -30.48
C ILE A 3 -3.65 -22.75 -29.28
N ILE A 4 -3.42 -23.47 -28.19
CA ILE A 4 -4.06 -23.20 -26.90
C ILE A 4 -3.37 -21.95 -26.34
N ASN A 5 -4.01 -20.79 -26.50
CA ASN A 5 -3.57 -19.54 -25.90
C ASN A 5 -3.82 -19.62 -24.38
N THR A 6 -2.88 -20.22 -23.64
CA THR A 6 -2.86 -20.21 -22.19
C THR A 6 -2.67 -18.76 -21.72
N ARG A 7 -3.77 -18.04 -21.52
CA ARG A 7 -3.76 -16.81 -20.73
C ARG A 7 -3.18 -17.19 -19.37
N GLN A 8 -1.90 -16.88 -19.15
CA GLN A 8 -1.28 -17.04 -17.85
C GLN A 8 -2.08 -16.18 -16.89
N ARG A 9 -2.91 -16.83 -16.08
CA ARG A 9 -3.63 -16.22 -14.97
C ARG A 9 -2.52 -15.74 -14.04
N LYS A 10 -2.18 -14.45 -14.09
CA LYS A 10 -1.22 -13.80 -13.20
C LYS A 10 -1.55 -14.27 -11.79
N GLN A 11 -0.73 -15.15 -11.22
CA GLN A 11 -0.95 -15.64 -9.87
C GLN A 11 -0.93 -14.39 -8.97
N ARG A 12 -2.01 -14.21 -8.21
CA ARG A 12 -2.08 -13.12 -7.23
C ARG A 12 -1.05 -13.39 -6.15
N ASP A 13 -0.37 -12.36 -5.68
CA ASP A 13 0.56 -12.51 -4.57
C ASP A 13 -0.21 -13.06 -3.35
N PRO A 14 0.34 -14.09 -2.67
CA PRO A 14 -0.35 -14.73 -1.57
C PRO A 14 -0.44 -13.79 -0.36
N ILE A 15 -1.62 -13.73 0.25
CA ILE A 15 -1.85 -12.99 1.49
C ILE A 15 -1.30 -13.79 2.66
N VAL A 16 -0.45 -13.16 3.48
CA VAL A 16 0.18 -13.78 4.64
C VAL A 16 -0.08 -12.97 5.91
N SER A 17 -0.25 -13.66 7.04
CA SER A 17 -0.42 -13.01 8.35
C SER A 17 0.91 -12.48 8.89
N LEU A 18 0.90 -11.24 9.39
CA LEU A 18 2.04 -10.62 10.06
C LEU A 18 1.77 -10.54 11.58
N LEU A 19 2.63 -11.18 12.39
CA LEU A 19 2.66 -10.96 13.84
C LEU A 19 3.89 -10.13 14.22
N LEU A 20 3.68 -8.92 14.71
CA LEU A 20 4.75 -8.05 15.23
C LEU A 20 4.95 -8.32 16.73
N ASN A 21 5.81 -9.28 17.05
CA ASN A 21 6.17 -9.58 18.44
C ASN A 21 7.15 -8.51 18.96
N GLY A 22 6.84 -7.91 20.12
CA GLY A 22 7.76 -6.98 20.82
C GLY A 22 7.40 -5.48 20.76
N GLY A 23 6.22 -5.11 20.28
CA GLY A 23 5.76 -3.72 20.15
C GLY A 23 5.49 -2.99 21.48
N ARG A 24 6.54 -2.67 22.25
CA ARG A 24 6.44 -1.75 23.39
C ARG A 24 6.67 -0.33 22.89
N VAL A 25 5.68 0.52 23.07
CA VAL A 25 5.71 1.93 22.65
C VAL A 25 5.45 2.85 23.84
N THR A 26 5.80 4.12 23.70
CA THR A 26 5.44 5.12 24.71
C THR A 26 3.92 5.30 24.76
N SER A 27 3.38 5.63 25.94
CA SER A 27 1.94 5.86 26.13
C SER A 27 1.39 6.97 25.23
N GLY A 28 2.16 8.05 25.05
CA GLY A 28 1.82 9.15 24.16
C GLY A 28 1.72 8.72 22.69
N PHE A 29 2.67 7.92 22.22
CA PHE A 29 2.60 7.35 20.87
C PHE A 29 1.38 6.45 20.71
N ARG A 30 1.11 5.58 21.69
CA ARG A 30 -0.10 4.72 21.68
C ARG A 30 -1.37 5.55 21.55
N ALA A 31 -1.51 6.62 22.34
CA ALA A 31 -2.70 7.48 22.29
C ALA A 31 -2.84 8.18 20.92
N ALA A 32 -1.74 8.76 20.42
CA ALA A 32 -1.73 9.43 19.12
C ALA A 32 -2.06 8.47 17.97
N LEU A 33 -1.51 7.25 18.00
CA LEU A 33 -1.77 6.21 17.00
C LEU A 33 -3.25 5.82 16.97
N PHE A 34 -3.85 5.56 18.13
CA PHE A 34 -5.28 5.21 18.20
C PHE A 34 -6.17 6.36 17.76
N ALA A 35 -5.84 7.60 18.13
CA ALA A 35 -6.58 8.77 17.67
C ALA A 35 -6.49 8.96 16.15
N ALA A 36 -5.31 8.73 15.55
CA ALA A 36 -5.11 8.83 14.12
C ALA A 36 -5.91 7.75 13.36
N ALA A 37 -5.82 6.49 13.79
CA ALA A 37 -6.60 5.39 13.21
C ALA A 37 -8.11 5.65 13.32
N SER A 38 -8.57 6.13 14.48
CA SER A 38 -9.98 6.48 14.70
C SER A 38 -10.46 7.61 13.79
N ARG A 39 -9.65 8.65 13.54
CA ARG A 39 -9.99 9.74 12.61
C ARG A 39 -10.05 9.27 11.16
N ALA A 40 -9.18 8.34 10.79
CA ALA A 40 -9.16 7.72 9.47
C ALA A 40 -10.28 6.69 9.27
N GLY A 41 -11.00 6.30 10.33
CA GLY A 41 -12.08 5.31 10.25
C GLY A 41 -11.60 3.87 9.98
N ILE A 42 -10.33 3.56 10.27
CA ILE A 42 -9.72 2.26 10.02
C ILE A 42 -9.16 1.65 11.32
N SER A 43 -8.87 0.35 11.31
CA SER A 43 -8.23 -0.29 12.46
C SER A 43 -6.80 0.21 12.65
N VAL A 44 -6.30 0.15 13.89
CA VAL A 44 -4.89 0.48 14.18
C VAL A 44 -3.94 -0.38 13.36
N ASN A 45 -4.27 -1.65 13.14
CA ASN A 45 -3.45 -2.55 12.33
C ASN A 45 -3.35 -2.06 10.88
N GLU A 46 -4.48 -1.68 10.28
CA GLU A 46 -4.51 -1.14 8.92
C GLU A 46 -3.70 0.15 8.82
N PHE A 47 -3.88 1.06 9.78
CA PHE A 47 -3.14 2.33 9.82
C PHE A 47 -1.62 2.10 9.84
N VAL A 48 -1.14 1.18 10.68
CA VAL A 48 0.30 0.92 10.81
C VAL A 48 0.85 0.28 9.53
N LEU A 49 0.11 -0.65 8.93
CA LEU A 49 0.52 -1.32 7.70
C LEU A 49 0.55 -0.37 6.50
N GLN A 50 -0.43 0.53 6.37
CA GLN A 50 -0.42 1.59 5.36
C GLN A 50 0.76 2.54 5.55
N ALA A 51 0.98 3.05 6.76
CA ALA A 51 2.11 3.94 7.04
C ALA A 51 3.47 3.27 6.78
N ALA A 52 3.60 1.98 7.10
CA ALA A 52 4.80 1.21 6.80
C ALA A 52 4.99 1.03 5.29
N ALA A 53 3.91 0.73 4.56
CA ALA A 53 3.93 0.59 3.12
C ALA A 53 4.35 1.88 2.40
N GLU A 54 3.80 3.02 2.80
CA GLU A 54 4.19 4.34 2.30
C GLU A 54 5.69 4.60 2.50
N LYS A 55 6.20 4.31 3.71
CA LYS A 55 7.62 4.45 4.05
C LYS A 55 8.51 3.53 3.21
N LEU A 56 8.12 2.28 3.02
CA LEU A 56 8.86 1.30 2.21
C LEU A 56 8.91 1.72 0.73
N ARG A 57 7.79 2.20 0.18
CA ARG A 57 7.72 2.72 -1.19
C ARG A 57 8.60 3.95 -1.37
N ALA A 58 8.55 4.90 -0.43
CA ALA A 58 9.43 6.07 -0.43
C ALA A 58 10.92 5.69 -0.34
N SER A 59 11.23 4.52 0.24
CA SER A 59 12.58 3.96 0.31
C SER A 59 12.96 3.10 -0.91
N GLY A 60 12.11 3.02 -1.94
CA GLY A 60 12.38 2.31 -3.20
C GLY A 60 11.91 0.85 -3.25
N SER A 61 11.22 0.36 -2.22
CA SER A 61 10.65 -1.00 -2.23
C SER A 61 9.44 -1.08 -3.17
N GLN A 62 9.32 -2.18 -3.89
CA GLN A 62 8.20 -2.48 -4.79
C GLN A 62 7.47 -3.73 -4.32
N PHE A 63 6.15 -3.65 -4.21
CA PHE A 63 5.25 -4.74 -3.85
C PHE A 63 3.87 -4.47 -4.46
N SER A 64 3.06 -5.52 -4.65
CA SER A 64 1.82 -5.44 -5.41
C SER A 64 0.68 -4.69 -4.70
N GLY A 65 0.72 -4.58 -3.38
CA GLY A 65 -0.24 -3.87 -2.55
C GLY A 65 -0.04 -4.17 -1.06
N VAL A 66 -0.82 -3.53 -0.18
CA VAL A 66 -0.65 -3.65 1.28
C VAL A 66 -1.46 -4.80 1.86
N PHE A 67 -2.76 -4.88 1.52
CA PHE A 67 -3.65 -5.95 1.97
C PHE A 67 -4.04 -6.83 0.79
N GLU A 68 -4.36 -6.19 -0.33
CA GLU A 68 -4.68 -6.81 -1.60
C GLU A 68 -3.79 -6.24 -2.72
N PRO A 69 -3.49 -7.03 -3.78
CA PRO A 69 -2.82 -6.52 -4.96
C PRO A 69 -3.62 -5.36 -5.59
N GLY A 70 -3.02 -4.16 -5.64
CA GLY A 70 -3.59 -2.96 -6.23
C GLY A 70 -3.93 -1.83 -5.25
N ASP A 71 -3.92 -2.07 -3.94
CA ASP A 71 -4.33 -1.07 -2.92
C ASP A 71 -3.55 0.26 -2.95
N LEU A 72 -2.35 0.28 -3.56
CA LEU A 72 -1.49 1.47 -3.63
C LEU A 72 -1.45 2.15 -5.01
N LEU A 73 -2.29 1.74 -5.96
CA LEU A 73 -2.24 2.20 -7.34
C LEU A 73 -2.82 3.60 -7.59
N GLU A 74 -3.13 4.39 -6.57
CA GLU A 74 -3.83 5.66 -6.74
C GLU A 74 -2.93 6.90 -6.93
N ASN A 75 -1.73 6.78 -7.53
CA ASN A 75 -0.91 7.97 -7.84
C ASN A 75 0.02 7.81 -9.07
N LEU A 76 -0.42 7.14 -10.15
CA LEU A 76 0.37 7.06 -11.40
C LEU A 76 -0.21 7.83 -12.60
N ASN A 77 -1.36 8.49 -12.48
CA ASN A 77 -2.06 9.08 -13.64
C ASN A 77 -2.43 10.57 -13.56
N ASP A 78 -1.90 11.35 -12.61
CA ASP A 78 -2.14 12.81 -12.62
C ASP A 78 -0.84 13.61 -12.80
N ASN A 79 -0.84 14.51 -13.79
CA ASN A 79 0.23 15.44 -14.21
C ASN A 79 1.28 14.98 -15.24
N ARG A 80 0.82 14.47 -16.39
CA ARG A 80 1.47 14.73 -17.69
C ARG A 80 0.49 15.32 -18.72
N GLN A 81 -0.17 16.42 -18.38
CA GLN A 81 -0.82 17.27 -19.39
C GLN A 81 0.06 18.49 -19.65
N ASP A 82 0.88 18.32 -20.68
CA ASP A 82 1.13 19.28 -21.76
C ASP A 82 1.59 20.70 -21.38
N VAL A 83 2.90 20.86 -21.30
CA VAL A 83 3.55 22.16 -21.53
C VAL A 83 3.56 22.41 -23.03
N SER A 84 2.48 22.97 -23.57
CA SER A 84 2.49 23.57 -24.91
C SER A 84 2.66 25.07 -24.79
N THR A 85 3.92 25.49 -24.81
CA THR A 85 4.38 26.81 -25.23
C THR A 85 3.67 27.24 -26.52
N HIS A 86 2.95 28.36 -26.51
CA HIS A 86 2.68 29.16 -27.70
C HIS A 86 3.09 30.60 -27.41
N GLY A 87 3.96 31.13 -28.28
CA GLY A 87 4.57 32.45 -28.18
C GLY A 87 3.72 33.59 -28.72
#